data_AF-A0A9Q3I7B2-F1
#
_entry.id   AF-A0A9Q3I7B2-F1
#
_cell.length_a   1.000
_cell.length_b   1.000
_cell.length_c   1.000
_cell.angle_alpha   90.00
_cell.angle_beta   90.00
_cell.angle_gamma   90.00
#
_symmetry.space_group_name_H-M   'P 1'
#
loop_
_entity.id
_entity.type
_entity.pdbx_description
1 polymer ?
#
loop_
_entity_poly.entity_id
_entity_poly.type
_entity_poly.pdbx_seq_one_letter_code
_entity_poly.pdbx_strand_id
1 'polypeptide(L)'
;MECLCLVWDLDKLHYYLHGTVFDVITDCNAVKSLLNMKTPNRHMLRWQIDIQEYKGNMTIVNKSGNIHKNADGLSRWALENSPENPAWVPQEEHHIEGICVTDIGT
;
A
#
# COMPACT_ATOMS: atom_id res chain seq x y z
N MET A 1 -6.57 -0.71 -1.12
CA MET A 1 -5.43 0.22 -1.11
C MET A 1 -4.23 -0.27 -0.28
N GLU A 2 -4.31 -1.38 0.45
CA GLU A 2 -3.29 -1.76 1.43
C GLU A 2 -2.00 -2.34 0.81
N CYS A 3 -2.10 -3.13 -0.25
CA CYS A 3 -0.93 -3.69 -0.92
C CYS A 3 -0.10 -2.61 -1.65
N LEU A 4 -0.78 -1.62 -2.23
CA LEU A 4 -0.14 -0.48 -2.87
C LEU A 4 0.60 0.39 -1.84
N CYS A 5 0.01 0.59 -0.66
CA CYS A 5 0.66 1.31 0.44
C CYS A 5 1.99 0.64 0.81
N LEU A 6 2.01 -0.69 0.96
CA LEU A 6 3.24 -1.42 1.25
C LEU A 6 4.31 -1.22 0.18
N VAL A 7 3.95 -1.36 -1.10
CA VAL A 7 4.90 -1.16 -2.21
C VAL A 7 5.46 0.26 -2.19
N TRP A 8 4.60 1.25 -1.92
CA TRP A 8 5.00 2.64 -1.80
C TRP A 8 5.92 2.89 -0.59
N ASP A 9 5.60 2.30 0.57
CA ASP A 9 6.43 2.41 1.77
C ASP A 9 7.81 1.78 1.56
N LEU A 10 7.89 0.63 0.90
CA LEU A 10 9.16 -0.03 0.56
C LEU A 10 10.02 0.81 -0.40
N ASP A 11 9.40 1.48 -1.37
CA ASP A 11 10.10 2.41 -2.28
C ASP A 11 10.64 3.62 -1.51
N LYS A 12 9.84 4.23 -0.64
CA LYS A 12 10.27 5.39 0.16
C LYS A 12 11.33 5.06 1.20
N LEU A 13 11.26 3.88 1.79
CA LEU A 13 12.17 3.44 2.84
C LEU A 13 13.34 2.60 2.32
N HIS A 14 13.49 2.43 1.00
CA HIS A 14 14.53 1.61 0.37
C HIS A 14 15.91 1.81 0.99
N TYR A 15 16.36 3.06 1.14
CA TYR A 15 17.68 3.40 1.69
C TYR A 15 17.87 2.98 3.16
N TYR A 16 16.79 2.85 3.92
CA TYR A 16 16.83 2.43 5.32
C TYR A 16 16.67 0.92 5.47
N LEU A 17 15.93 0.29 4.54
CA LEU A 17 15.60 -1.13 4.59
C LEU A 17 16.66 -2.00 3.91
N HIS A 18 17.35 -1.47 2.90
CA HIS A 18 18.33 -2.21 2.13
C HIS A 18 19.46 -2.77 3.02
N GLY A 19 19.62 -4.09 3.03
CA GLY A 19 20.62 -4.82 3.82
C GLY A 19 20.27 -5.03 5.29
N THR A 20 19.10 -4.58 5.76
CA THR A 20 18.63 -4.77 7.14
C THR A 20 17.55 -5.84 7.21
N VAL A 21 17.43 -6.53 8.35
CA VAL A 21 16.32 -7.47 8.61
C VAL A 21 15.21 -6.71 9.31
N PHE A 22 14.00 -6.76 8.75
CA PHE A 22 12.86 -6.00 9.28
C PHE A 22 11.53 -6.76 9.17
N ASP A 23 10.59 -6.37 10.02
CA ASP A 23 9.25 -6.96 10.08
C ASP A 23 8.22 -5.99 9.51
N VAL A 24 7.44 -6.45 8.54
CA VAL A 24 6.27 -5.74 8.02
C VAL A 24 5.04 -6.24 8.76
N ILE A 25 4.46 -5.37 9.58
CA ILE A 25 3.23 -5.65 10.31
C ILE A 25 2.07 -5.02 9.54
N THR A 26 1.20 -5.85 8.97
CA THR A 26 0.01 -5.41 8.23
C THR A 26 -1.22 -6.18 8.73
N ASP A 27 -2.40 -5.60 8.67
CA ASP A 27 -3.66 -6.29 8.90
C ASP A 27 -4.26 -6.89 7.61
N CYS A 28 -3.63 -6.59 6.48
CA CYS A 28 -4.08 -6.97 5.16
C CYS A 28 -3.60 -8.36 4.73
N ASN A 29 -4.55 -9.28 4.48
CA ASN A 29 -4.25 -10.57 3.86
C ASN A 29 -3.84 -10.45 2.38
N ALA A 30 -4.16 -9.35 1.69
CA ALA A 30 -3.87 -9.19 0.26
C ALA A 30 -2.37 -9.16 -0.04
N VAL A 31 -1.52 -8.70 0.90
CA VAL A 31 -0.05 -8.76 0.75
C VAL A 31 0.43 -10.21 0.71
N LYS A 32 -0.06 -11.05 1.62
CA LYS A 32 0.25 -12.49 1.62
C LYS A 32 -0.26 -13.17 0.36
N SER A 33 -1.46 -12.80 -0.10
CA SER A 33 -2.01 -13.31 -1.35
C SER A 33 -1.19 -12.87 -2.56
N LEU A 34 -0.75 -11.60 -2.63
CA LEU A 34 0.09 -11.07 -3.70
C LEU A 34 1.36 -11.91 -3.82
N LEU A 35 2.06 -12.20 -2.72
CA LEU A 35 3.34 -12.93 -2.78
C LEU A 35 3.20 -14.42 -3.14
N ASN A 36 2.00 -14.98 -2.98
CA ASN A 36 1.71 -16.39 -3.29
C ASN A 36 0.93 -16.56 -4.61
N MET A 37 0.62 -15.46 -5.33
CA MET A 37 -0.09 -15.52 -6.61
C MET A 37 0.78 -16.17 -7.69
N LYS A 38 0.27 -17.25 -8.29
CA LYS A 38 0.91 -17.96 -9.40
C LYS A 38 0.77 -17.25 -10.75
N THR A 39 -0.33 -16.50 -10.93
CA THR A 39 -0.63 -15.82 -12.21
C THR A 39 -0.99 -14.35 -11.94
N PRO A 40 0.00 -13.50 -11.64
CA PRO A 40 -0.24 -12.08 -11.39
C PRO A 40 -0.55 -11.31 -12.69
N ASN A 41 -1.44 -10.32 -12.62
CA ASN A 41 -1.57 -9.29 -13.66
C ASN A 41 -0.26 -8.48 -13.75
N ARG A 42 0.02 -7.82 -14.88
CA ARG A 42 1.22 -7.02 -15.14
C ARG A 42 1.59 -6.07 -14.00
N HIS A 43 0.61 -5.39 -13.40
CA HIS A 43 0.84 -4.50 -12.26
C HIS A 43 1.26 -5.25 -10.99
N MET A 44 0.59 -6.36 -10.70
CA MET A 44 0.88 -7.22 -9.55
C MET A 44 2.24 -7.91 -9.69
N LEU A 45 2.62 -8.27 -10.92
CA LEU A 45 3.93 -8.86 -11.22
C LEU A 45 5.05 -7.85 -10.93
N ARG A 46 4.85 -6.58 -11.31
CA ARG A 46 5.80 -5.50 -11.02
C ARG A 46 6.00 -5.34 -9.51
N TRP A 47 4.90 -5.27 -8.76
CA TRP A 47 4.95 -5.20 -7.30
C TRP A 47 5.59 -6.44 -6.67
N GLN A 48 5.34 -7.64 -7.20
CA GLN A 48 6.02 -8.85 -6.72
C GLN A 48 7.53 -8.74 -6.89
N ILE A 49 8.01 -8.25 -8.05
CA ILE A 49 9.44 -8.06 -8.30
C ILE A 49 10.04 -7.05 -7.32
N ASP A 50 9.38 -5.90 -7.13
CA ASP A 50 9.82 -4.85 -6.21
C ASP A 50 9.92 -5.37 -4.77
N ILE A 51 8.94 -6.18 -4.32
CA ILE A 51 8.95 -6.77 -2.98
C ILE A 51 9.97 -7.92 -2.87
N GLN A 52 10.27 -8.61 -3.97
CA GLN A 52 11.15 -9.78 -3.98
C GLN A 52 12.59 -9.43 -3.59
N GLU A 53 13.03 -8.21 -3.85
CA GLU A 53 14.33 -7.68 -3.41
C GLU A 53 14.49 -7.79 -1.88
N TYR A 54 13.42 -7.50 -1.12
CA TYR A 54 13.43 -7.53 0.33
C TYR A 54 13.05 -8.87 0.94
N LYS A 55 12.52 -9.81 0.14
CA LYS A 55 11.97 -11.09 0.62
C LYS A 55 12.98 -11.93 1.42
N GLY A 56 14.28 -11.77 1.18
CA GLY A 56 15.33 -12.47 1.93
C GLY A 56 15.53 -11.95 3.36
N ASN A 57 15.18 -10.69 3.63
CA ASN A 57 15.43 -10.00 4.88
C ASN A 57 14.15 -9.46 5.53
N MET A 58 12.99 -9.64 4.90
CA MET A 58 11.70 -9.13 5.33
C MET A 58 10.80 -10.26 5.85
N THR A 59 10.25 -10.09 7.05
CA THR A 59 9.22 -10.99 7.60
C THR A 59 7.86 -10.31 7.59
N ILE A 60 6.84 -10.93 6.99
CA ILE A 60 5.48 -10.37 6.96
C ILE A 60 4.63 -11.00 8.07
N VAL A 61 4.26 -10.17 9.04
CA VAL A 61 3.39 -10.54 10.15
C VAL A 61 2.01 -9.95 9.88
N ASN A 62 1.00 -10.82 9.73
CA ASN A 62 -0.38 -10.35 9.70
C ASN A 62 -0.94 -10.27 11.13
N LYS A 63 -1.33 -9.07 11.59
CA LYS A 63 -2.04 -8.87 12.86
C LYS A 63 -3.46 -8.39 12.60
N SER A 64 -4.45 -9.00 13.25
CA SER A 64 -5.86 -8.59 13.12
C SER A 64 -6.07 -7.15 13.58
N GLY A 65 -6.82 -6.35 12.80
CA GLY A 65 -6.90 -4.89 12.88
C GLY A 65 -7.31 -4.26 14.23
N ASN A 66 -7.71 -5.05 15.23
CA ASN A 66 -8.09 -4.55 16.55
C ASN A 66 -6.92 -3.93 17.37
N ILE A 67 -5.68 -4.01 16.86
CA ILE A 67 -4.46 -3.52 17.52
C ILE A 67 -3.77 -2.35 16.77
N HIS A 68 -4.33 -1.86 15.65
CA HIS A 68 -3.69 -0.88 14.78
C HIS A 68 -4.10 0.59 15.05
N LYS A 69 -4.37 0.98 16.31
CA LYS A 69 -4.87 2.33 16.64
C LYS A 69 -3.98 3.49 16.15
N ASN A 70 -2.66 3.30 16.12
CA ASN A 70 -1.72 4.36 15.67
C ASN A 70 -1.74 4.55 14.14
N ALA A 71 -1.74 3.46 13.37
CA ALA A 71 -1.75 3.52 11.90
C ALA A 71 -3.14 3.88 11.36
N ASP A 72 -4.19 3.35 11.98
CA ASP A 72 -5.59 3.62 11.63
C ASP A 72 -5.98 5.08 11.92
N GLY A 73 -5.40 5.67 12.98
CA GLY A 73 -5.56 7.10 13.28
C GLY A 73 -5.01 8.00 12.16
N LEU A 74 -3.81 7.70 11.65
CA LEU A 74 -3.19 8.49 10.59
C LEU A 74 -3.87 8.30 9.22
N SER A 75 -4.35 7.10 8.91
CA SER A 75 -5.02 6.84 7.62
C SER A 75 -6.44 7.42 7.57
N ARG A 76 -7.14 7.50 8.71
CA ARG A 76 -8.52 8.01 8.79
C ARG A 76 -8.63 9.51 9.03
N TRP A 77 -7.55 10.17 9.45
CA TRP A 77 -7.50 11.61 9.71
C TRP A 77 -6.60 12.34 8.69
N ALA A 78 -6.80 12.06 7.41
CA ALA A 78 -6.20 12.89 6.38
C ALA A 78 -6.80 14.31 6.48
N LEU A 79 -5.94 15.33 6.59
CA LEU A 79 -6.37 16.71 6.43
C LEU A 79 -6.98 16.88 5.04
N GLU A 80 -7.99 17.73 4.94
CA GLU A 80 -8.60 18.04 3.65
C GLU A 80 -7.52 18.51 2.66
N ASN A 81 -7.62 18.06 1.40
CA ASN A 81 -6.67 18.43 0.36
C ASN A 81 -6.99 19.85 -0.16
N SER A 82 -6.81 20.83 0.73
CA SER A 82 -7.07 22.25 0.51
C SER A 82 -5.75 23.03 0.45
N PRO A 83 -5.66 24.20 -0.21
CA PRO A 83 -4.41 24.94 -0.37
C PRO A 83 -3.71 25.33 0.94
N GLU A 84 -4.45 25.38 2.05
CA GLU A 84 -3.92 25.56 3.41
C GLU A 84 -3.22 24.33 4.00
N ASN A 85 -3.33 23.15 3.37
CA ASN A 85 -2.63 21.94 3.77
C ASN A 85 -1.17 21.99 3.26
N PRO A 86 -0.15 21.88 4.12
CA PRO A 86 1.26 21.88 3.69
C PRO A 86 1.63 20.68 2.80
N ALA A 87 0.81 19.62 2.80
CA ALA A 87 0.92 18.47 1.91
C ALA A 87 -0.08 18.53 0.74
N TRP A 88 -0.60 19.71 0.39
CA TRP A 88 -1.53 19.89 -0.72
C TRP A 88 -0.94 19.37 -2.03
N VAL A 89 -1.74 18.55 -2.73
CA VAL A 89 -1.41 18.05 -4.06
C VAL A 89 -2.53 18.49 -4.99
N PRO A 90 -2.23 19.17 -6.13
CA PRO A 90 -3.24 19.47 -7.12
C PRO A 90 -3.94 18.17 -7.53
N GLN A 91 -5.27 18.14 -7.47
CA GLN A 91 -6.02 17.01 -8.03
C GLN A 91 -5.95 17.10 -9.55
N GLU A 92 -5.09 16.29 -10.18
CA GLU A 92 -5.18 16.06 -11.61
C GLU A 92 -6.44 15.22 -11.87
N GLU A 93 -7.46 15.81 -12.49
CA GLU A 93 -8.62 15.07 -12.98
C GLU A 93 -8.16 14.14 -14.11
N HIS A 94 -7.79 12.92 -13.76
CA HIS A 94 -7.67 11.85 -14.75
C HIS A 94 -9.08 11.42 -15.16
N HIS A 95 -9.62 12.06 -16.21
CA HIS A 95 -10.78 11.55 -16.91
C HIS A 95 -10.39 10.24 -17.62
N ILE A 96 -10.59 9.12 -16.93
CA ILE A 96 -10.48 7.80 -17.55
C ILE A 96 -11.79 7.58 -18.31
N GLU A 97 -11.80 7.86 -19.61
CA GLU A 97 -12.89 7.47 -20.52
C GLU A 97 -13.18 5.96 -20.33
N GLY A 98 -14.29 5.62 -19.66
CA GLY A 98 -14.87 4.27 -19.72
C GLY A 98 -15.13 3.49 -18.43
N ILE A 99 -14.99 4.05 -17.21
CA ILE A 99 -15.45 3.36 -15.99
C ILE A 99 -16.35 4.28 -15.15
N CYS A 100 -17.67 4.09 -15.28
CA CYS A 100 -18.66 4.68 -14.39
C CYS A 100 -18.66 3.89 -13.07
N VAL A 101 -18.02 4.42 -12.02
CA VAL A 101 -18.11 3.86 -10.67
C VAL A 101 -19.34 4.46 -9.98
N THR A 102 -20.53 3.93 -10.31
CA THR A 102 -21.76 4.13 -9.50
C THR A 102 -22.35 2.83 -8.97
N ASP A 103 -21.78 1.66 -9.30
CA ASP A 103 -22.42 0.38 -9.00
C ASP A 103 -21.78 -0.38 -7.83
N ILE A 104 -21.56 0.29 -6.70
CA ILE A 104 -21.40 -0.41 -5.42
C ILE A 104 -22.29 0.28 -4.38
N GLY A 105 -23.58 -0.02 -4.46
CA GLY A 105 -24.58 0.51 -3.55
C GLY A 105 -25.99 0.02 -3.84
N THR A 106 -26.23 -1.29 -3.65
CA THR A 106 -27.50 -1.87 -3.19
C THR A 106 -27.25 -3.25 -2.59
#